data_AF-A0A1V6BY54-F1
#
_entry.id   AF-A0A1V6BY54-F1
#
_cell.length_a   1.000
_cell.length_b   1.000
_cell.length_c   1.000
_cell.angle_alpha   90.00
_cell.angle_beta   90.00
_cell.angle_gamma   90.00
#
_symmetry.space_group_name_H-M   'P 1'
#
loop_
_entity.id
_entity.type
_entity.pdbx_description
1 polymer ?
#
loop_
_entity_poly.entity_id
_entity_poly.type
_entity_poly.pdbx_seq_one_letter_code
_entity_poly.pdbx_strand_id
1 'polypeptide(L)'
;MKRKKFLLVMLLLLLTFSTFAKSNIDLKRMLLGFKFGIGFSVQTPNMLGLIESAKMYEAINKGEDYNYPGLTDEQKDALKSLDVGMQSAIITANILAGLEYGVKFRFMYHMLIADADLAFLPFDGSYNGRIDLGLSLNAGIRAPFFIQPYLMTGILFNFSFYPDEFLKVEEWKSNYAGFKNFLFRPGMHFRLGLELNFISFTIGLHYQYAIKDFDEFTRYYNSLASISGPSDAATKIFCYQSKVGFDMVWYIVK
;
A
#
# COMPACT_ATOMS: atom_id res chain seq x y z
N MET A 1 14.86 -21.75 18.45
CA MET A 1 14.91 -20.50 17.64
C MET A 1 13.86 -19.43 18.01
N LYS A 2 12.75 -19.76 18.72
CA LYS A 2 11.64 -18.83 19.00
C LYS A 2 11.89 -17.82 20.15
N ARG A 3 12.62 -18.19 21.20
CA ARG A 3 12.88 -17.32 22.37
C ARG A 3 13.74 -16.09 22.08
N LYS A 4 14.79 -16.22 21.24
CA LYS A 4 15.69 -15.11 20.92
C LYS A 4 15.01 -14.03 20.08
N LYS A 5 14.15 -14.42 19.12
CA LYS A 5 13.33 -13.47 18.33
C LYS A 5 12.27 -12.77 19.18
N PHE A 6 11.60 -13.51 20.07
CA PHE A 6 10.65 -12.94 21.03
C PHE A 6 11.33 -11.93 21.97
N LEU A 7 12.50 -12.28 22.51
CA LEU A 7 13.30 -11.37 23.34
C LEU A 7 13.77 -10.13 22.57
N LEU A 8 14.14 -10.26 21.29
CA LEU A 8 14.52 -9.12 20.45
C LEU A 8 13.34 -8.17 20.22
N VAL A 9 12.14 -8.71 19.95
CA VAL A 9 10.91 -7.92 19.79
C VAL A 9 10.52 -7.25 21.11
N MET A 10 10.61 -7.97 22.25
CA MET A 10 10.40 -7.40 23.57
C MET A 10 11.42 -6.31 23.91
N LEU A 11 12.69 -6.50 23.53
CA LEU A 11 13.75 -5.52 23.75
C LEU A 11 13.53 -4.27 22.88
N LEU A 12 13.12 -4.43 21.63
CA LEU A 12 12.73 -3.33 20.74
C LEU A 12 11.52 -2.57 21.31
N LEU A 13 10.48 -3.28 21.76
CA LEU A 13 9.33 -2.69 22.44
C LEU A 13 9.75 -1.94 23.71
N LEU A 14 10.56 -2.55 24.58
CA LEU A 14 11.07 -1.93 25.80
C LEU A 14 11.92 -0.70 25.52
N LEU A 15 12.77 -0.73 24.50
CA LEU A 15 13.58 0.43 24.10
C LEU A 15 12.68 1.56 23.60
N THR A 16 11.68 1.26 22.76
CA THR A 16 10.68 2.27 22.36
C THR A 16 9.96 2.84 23.57
N PHE A 17 9.45 2.02 24.49
CA PHE A 17 8.76 2.46 25.72
C PHE A 17 9.65 3.23 26.71
N SER A 18 10.92 2.85 26.84
CA SER A 18 11.86 3.49 27.78
C SER A 18 12.16 4.95 27.42
N THR A 19 12.11 5.30 26.13
CA THR A 19 12.22 6.69 25.69
C THR A 19 11.00 7.55 26.02
N PHE A 20 9.85 6.94 26.35
CA PHE A 20 8.62 7.64 26.77
C PHE A 20 8.55 7.92 28.28
N ALA A 21 9.20 7.12 29.12
CA ALA A 21 8.97 7.14 30.58
C ALA A 21 9.48 8.41 31.29
N LYS A 22 10.29 9.25 30.63
CA LYS A 22 10.91 10.44 31.25
C LYS A 22 10.30 11.78 30.84
N SER A 23 9.28 11.81 29.97
CA SER A 23 8.65 13.07 29.56
C SER A 23 7.45 13.42 30.42
N ASN A 24 7.43 14.61 31.02
CA ASN A 24 6.18 15.23 31.47
C ASN A 24 5.28 15.36 30.24
N ILE A 25 4.15 14.64 30.22
CA ILE A 25 3.25 14.60 29.06
C ILE A 25 2.54 15.95 28.94
N ASP A 26 3.08 16.82 28.10
CA ASP A 26 2.38 18.04 27.68
C ASP A 26 1.33 17.66 26.62
N LEU A 27 0.10 17.44 27.09
CA LEU A 27 -1.02 17.02 26.25
C LEU A 27 -1.31 18.04 25.13
N LYS A 28 -1.15 19.34 25.39
CA LYS A 28 -1.39 20.40 24.39
C LYS A 28 -0.36 20.31 23.28
N ARG A 29 0.92 20.13 23.62
CA ARG A 29 2.00 19.95 22.65
C ARG A 29 1.88 18.62 21.91
N MET A 30 1.45 17.55 22.57
CA MET A 30 1.18 16.25 21.95
C MET A 30 0.08 16.33 20.89
N LEU A 31 -0.97 17.10 21.15
CA LEU A 31 -2.17 17.14 20.31
C LEU A 31 -2.14 18.24 19.25
N LEU A 32 -1.61 19.43 19.57
CA LEU A 32 -1.69 20.62 18.72
C LEU A 32 -0.32 21.17 18.28
N GLY A 33 0.77 20.71 18.89
CA GLY A 33 2.11 21.18 18.61
C GLY A 33 2.54 20.94 17.16
N PHE A 34 3.51 21.73 16.71
CA PHE A 34 4.20 21.47 15.45
C PHE A 34 4.99 20.17 15.56
N LYS A 35 4.81 19.28 14.59
CA LYS A 35 5.55 18.03 14.48
C LYS A 35 6.02 17.85 13.05
N PHE A 36 7.30 17.55 12.90
CA PHE A 36 7.88 17.05 11.66
C PHE A 36 8.40 15.65 11.92
N GLY A 37 8.06 14.70 11.06
CA GLY A 37 8.39 13.31 11.27
C GLY A 37 8.81 12.57 10.02
N ILE A 38 9.56 11.50 10.25
CA ILE A 38 10.01 10.55 9.23
C ILE A 38 9.52 9.18 9.66
N GLY A 39 9.05 8.40 8.71
CA GLY A 39 8.39 7.14 8.97
C GLY A 39 8.43 6.22 7.76
N PHE A 40 7.64 5.16 7.86
CA PHE A 40 7.38 4.28 6.75
C PHE A 40 5.88 3.99 6.63
N SER A 41 5.49 3.66 5.40
CA SER A 41 4.15 3.17 5.08
C SER A 41 4.27 1.80 4.44
N VAL A 42 3.38 0.89 4.80
CA VAL A 42 3.20 -0.39 4.10
C VAL A 42 1.77 -0.44 3.61
N GLN A 43 1.57 -0.67 2.32
CA GLN A 43 0.24 -0.71 1.71
C GLN A 43 0.06 -2.00 0.93
N THR A 44 -1.18 -2.46 0.88
CA THR A 44 -1.57 -3.58 0.02
C THR A 44 -1.58 -3.13 -1.44
N PRO A 45 -1.27 -4.01 -2.41
CA PRO A 45 -1.21 -3.64 -3.83
C PRO A 45 -2.55 -3.10 -4.34
N ASN A 46 -3.64 -3.80 -4.03
CA ASN A 46 -5.02 -3.34 -4.15
C ASN A 46 -5.96 -4.31 -3.41
N MET A 47 -7.20 -3.88 -3.15
CA MET A 47 -8.19 -4.65 -2.40
C MET A 47 -8.66 -5.88 -3.19
N LEU A 48 -8.67 -5.83 -4.53
CA LEU A 48 -8.97 -6.98 -5.37
C LEU A 48 -7.94 -8.11 -5.17
N GLY A 49 -6.65 -7.80 -5.15
CA GLY A 49 -5.57 -8.75 -4.91
C GLY A 49 -5.63 -9.38 -3.52
N LEU A 50 -6.04 -8.61 -2.50
CA LEU A 50 -6.31 -9.16 -1.17
C LEU A 50 -7.47 -10.16 -1.17
N ILE A 51 -8.57 -9.82 -1.86
CA ILE A 51 -9.76 -10.68 -1.96
C ILE A 51 -9.40 -11.98 -2.70
N GLU A 52 -8.68 -11.90 -3.82
CA GLU A 52 -8.25 -13.10 -4.55
C GLU A 52 -7.24 -13.93 -3.75
N SER A 53 -6.31 -13.30 -3.04
CA SER A 53 -5.38 -14.00 -2.14
C SER A 53 -6.12 -14.73 -1.00
N ALA A 54 -7.17 -14.12 -0.44
CA ALA A 54 -7.99 -14.74 0.59
C ALA A 54 -8.77 -15.95 0.05
N LYS A 55 -9.35 -15.85 -1.15
CA LYS A 55 -10.03 -16.97 -1.84
C LYS A 55 -9.07 -18.12 -2.14
N MET A 56 -7.86 -17.83 -2.62
CA MET A 56 -6.82 -18.84 -2.85
C MET A 56 -6.47 -19.57 -1.55
N TYR A 57 -6.26 -18.82 -0.46
CA TYR A 57 -5.96 -19.41 0.84
C TYR A 57 -7.12 -20.28 1.37
N GLU A 58 -8.36 -19.84 1.18
CA GLU A 58 -9.54 -20.61 1.57
C GLU A 58 -9.67 -21.91 0.76
N ALA A 59 -9.46 -21.84 -0.56
CA ALA A 59 -9.52 -23.00 -1.44
C ALA A 59 -8.47 -24.06 -1.06
N ILE A 60 -7.25 -23.66 -0.72
CA ILE A 60 -6.20 -24.57 -0.25
C ILE A 60 -6.59 -25.28 1.03
N ASN A 61 -7.17 -24.55 1.99
CA ASN A 61 -7.60 -25.17 3.26
C ASN A 61 -8.77 -26.12 3.08
N LYS A 62 -9.65 -25.85 2.11
CA LYS A 62 -10.81 -26.70 1.80
C LYS A 62 -10.51 -27.82 0.80
N GLY A 63 -9.35 -27.80 0.16
CA GLY A 63 -9.00 -28.72 -0.94
C GLY A 63 -9.86 -28.51 -2.19
N GLU A 64 -10.39 -27.29 -2.39
CA GLU A 64 -11.22 -26.96 -3.55
C GLU A 64 -10.36 -26.68 -4.79
N ASP A 65 -10.89 -27.04 -5.96
CA ASP A 65 -10.25 -26.72 -7.24
C ASP A 65 -10.46 -25.24 -7.57
N TYR A 66 -9.52 -24.40 -7.16
CA TYR A 66 -9.52 -22.98 -7.48
C TYR A 66 -8.69 -22.71 -8.73
N ASN A 67 -9.29 -22.00 -9.69
CA ASN A 67 -8.57 -21.56 -10.89
C ASN A 67 -7.65 -20.39 -10.53
N TYR A 68 -6.39 -20.70 -10.22
CA TYR A 68 -5.35 -19.72 -9.95
C TYR A 68 -5.10 -18.82 -11.17
N PRO A 69 -5.52 -17.54 -11.12
CA PRO A 69 -5.33 -16.63 -12.24
C PRO A 69 -3.83 -16.40 -12.49
N GLY A 70 -3.40 -16.50 -13.75
CA GLY A 70 -2.01 -16.23 -14.15
C GLY A 70 -1.04 -17.41 -14.02
N LEU A 71 -1.47 -18.59 -13.54
CA LEU A 71 -0.67 -19.82 -13.58
C LEU A 71 -1.01 -20.65 -14.83
N THR A 72 0.00 -21.24 -15.46
CA THR A 72 -0.21 -22.28 -16.48
C THR A 72 -0.74 -23.56 -15.83
N ASP A 73 -1.36 -24.45 -16.61
CA ASP A 73 -1.91 -25.70 -16.05
C ASP A 73 -0.81 -26.57 -15.41
N GLU A 74 0.39 -26.60 -15.99
CA GLU A 74 1.57 -27.25 -15.41
C GLU A 74 1.97 -26.66 -14.04
N GLN A 75 1.92 -25.33 -13.90
CA GLN A 75 2.23 -24.66 -12.63
C GLN A 75 1.13 -24.91 -11.58
N LYS A 76 -0.13 -24.99 -12.00
CA LYS A 76 -1.25 -25.35 -11.11
C LYS A 76 -1.09 -26.76 -10.58
N ASP A 77 -0.75 -27.71 -11.45
CA ASP A 77 -0.54 -29.11 -11.07
C ASP A 77 0.68 -29.25 -10.16
N ALA A 78 1.76 -28.53 -10.45
CA ALA A 78 2.92 -28.45 -9.55
C ALA A 78 2.54 -27.88 -8.18
N LEU A 79 1.77 -26.78 -8.12
CA LEU A 79 1.32 -26.18 -6.85
C LEU A 79 0.42 -27.14 -6.07
N LYS A 80 -0.54 -27.80 -6.73
CA LYS A 80 -1.44 -28.79 -6.12
C LYS A 80 -0.70 -30.01 -5.58
N SER A 81 0.45 -30.36 -6.17
CA SER A 81 1.29 -31.48 -5.71
C SER A 81 2.06 -31.21 -4.42
N LEU A 82 2.16 -29.95 -3.99
CA LEU A 82 2.84 -29.55 -2.75
C LEU A 82 1.97 -29.78 -1.53
N ASP A 83 2.58 -29.88 -0.35
CA ASP A 83 1.81 -29.89 0.90
C ASP A 83 1.13 -28.53 1.16
N VAL A 84 0.02 -28.56 1.91
CA VAL A 84 -0.77 -27.37 2.28
C VAL A 84 0.07 -26.27 2.91
N GLY A 85 1.10 -26.64 3.69
CA GLY A 85 2.02 -25.70 4.33
C GLY A 85 2.88 -24.96 3.29
N MET A 86 3.45 -25.68 2.34
CA MET A 86 4.20 -25.08 1.22
C MET A 86 3.31 -24.23 0.31
N GLN A 87 2.10 -24.68 -0.01
CA GLN A 87 1.15 -23.88 -0.80
C GLN A 87 0.80 -22.56 -0.09
N SER A 88 0.50 -22.62 1.20
CA SER A 88 0.22 -21.45 2.03
C SER A 88 1.42 -20.50 2.15
N ALA A 89 2.63 -21.05 2.24
CA ALA A 89 3.87 -20.27 2.29
C ALA A 89 4.13 -19.53 0.98
N ILE A 90 3.89 -20.16 -0.17
CA ILE A 90 4.01 -19.54 -1.50
C ILE A 90 3.04 -18.37 -1.65
N ILE A 91 1.77 -18.56 -1.27
CA ILE A 91 0.78 -17.47 -1.30
C ILE A 91 1.18 -16.34 -0.36
N THR A 92 1.58 -16.65 0.86
CA THR A 92 2.01 -15.63 1.83
C THR A 92 3.21 -14.86 1.30
N ALA A 93 4.17 -15.54 0.67
CA ALA A 93 5.32 -14.91 0.04
C ALA A 93 4.89 -13.98 -1.10
N ASN A 94 3.95 -14.38 -1.94
CA ASN A 94 3.40 -13.54 -3.01
C ASN A 94 2.66 -12.31 -2.45
N ILE A 95 1.87 -12.46 -1.37
CA ILE A 95 1.21 -11.33 -0.71
C ILE A 95 2.25 -10.34 -0.20
N LEU A 96 3.27 -10.82 0.52
CA LEU A 96 4.33 -9.97 1.06
C LEU A 96 5.17 -9.32 -0.04
N ALA A 97 5.46 -10.04 -1.11
CA ALA A 97 6.17 -9.53 -2.28
C ALA A 97 5.35 -8.49 -3.05
N GLY A 98 4.03 -8.54 -2.98
CA GLY A 98 3.13 -7.55 -3.60
C GLY A 98 2.85 -6.31 -2.73
N LEU A 99 3.30 -6.27 -1.47
CA LEU A 99 3.10 -5.09 -0.62
C LEU A 99 3.93 -3.91 -1.12
N GLU A 100 3.34 -2.73 -1.11
CA GLU A 100 4.02 -1.47 -1.43
C GLU A 100 4.69 -0.93 -0.17
N TYR A 101 5.99 -0.64 -0.25
CA TYR A 101 6.77 -0.13 0.87
C TYR A 101 7.21 1.30 0.58
N GLY A 102 6.97 2.23 1.51
CA GLY A 102 7.32 3.62 1.31
C GLY A 102 7.99 4.27 2.51
N VAL A 103 8.83 5.26 2.23
CA VAL A 103 9.35 6.21 3.21
C VAL A 103 8.39 7.39 3.26
N LYS A 104 7.95 7.74 4.47
CA LYS A 104 6.96 8.79 4.73
C LYS A 104 7.61 9.97 5.43
N PHE A 105 7.37 11.17 4.94
CA PHE A 105 7.68 12.42 5.61
C PHE A 105 6.36 13.09 5.97
N ARG A 106 6.18 13.48 7.23
CA ARG A 106 4.92 14.03 7.73
C ARG A 106 5.12 15.34 8.47
N PHE A 107 4.23 16.27 8.20
CA PHE A 107 4.07 17.52 8.92
C PHE A 107 2.70 17.54 9.60
N MET A 108 2.67 17.92 10.87
CA MET A 108 1.42 18.17 11.60
C MET A 108 1.49 19.48 12.37
N TYR A 109 0.41 20.25 12.32
CA TYR A 109 0.27 21.49 13.09
C TYR A 109 -1.22 21.78 13.34
N HIS A 110 -1.63 21.87 14.61
CA HIS A 110 -3.06 21.97 14.96
C HIS A 110 -3.88 20.89 14.23
N MET A 111 -4.92 21.27 13.49
CA MET A 111 -5.73 20.33 12.72
C MET A 111 -5.13 19.93 11.37
N LEU A 112 -4.00 20.51 10.98
CA LEU A 112 -3.38 20.25 9.68
C LEU A 112 -2.48 19.02 9.74
N ILE A 113 -2.50 18.26 8.65
CA ILE A 113 -1.62 17.14 8.37
C ILE A 113 -1.21 17.17 6.90
N ALA A 114 0.06 16.95 6.62
CA ALA A 114 0.58 16.84 5.27
C ALA A 114 1.66 15.76 5.20
N ASP A 115 1.61 14.93 4.17
CA ASP A 115 2.54 13.81 3.98
C ASP A 115 3.19 13.89 2.59
N ALA A 116 4.46 13.53 2.52
CA ALA A 116 5.14 13.15 1.29
C ALA A 116 5.61 11.70 1.42
N ASP A 117 5.11 10.81 0.57
CA ASP A 117 5.43 9.39 0.58
C ASP A 117 6.22 9.04 -0.67
N LEU A 118 7.40 8.45 -0.51
CA LEU A 118 8.14 7.82 -1.60
C LEU A 118 8.00 6.32 -1.46
N ALA A 119 7.10 5.74 -2.26
CA ALA A 119 6.82 4.31 -2.31
C ALA A 119 7.61 3.62 -3.42
N PHE A 120 8.19 2.48 -3.08
CA PHE A 120 8.71 1.51 -4.02
C PHE A 120 7.69 0.40 -4.12
N LEU A 121 7.19 0.13 -5.32
CA LEU A 121 6.46 -1.11 -5.55
C LEU A 121 7.51 -2.18 -5.88
N PRO A 122 7.74 -3.16 -4.98
CA PRO A 122 8.64 -4.26 -5.29
C PRO A 122 8.14 -5.02 -6.52
N PHE A 123 9.09 -5.59 -7.26
CA PHE A 123 8.90 -6.50 -8.38
C PHE A 123 7.81 -7.53 -8.07
N ASP A 124 6.59 -7.27 -8.54
CA ASP A 124 5.58 -8.31 -8.64
C ASP A 124 5.74 -8.94 -10.04
N GLY A 125 5.85 -10.27 -10.06
CA GLY A 125 6.08 -11.05 -11.28
C GLY A 125 5.00 -10.85 -12.35
N SER A 126 3.86 -10.28 -11.98
CA SER A 126 2.80 -9.84 -12.90
C SER A 126 3.10 -8.53 -13.67
N TYR A 127 4.15 -7.78 -13.31
CA TYR A 127 4.51 -6.50 -13.93
C TYR A 127 5.61 -6.60 -15.01
N ASN A 128 5.80 -7.77 -15.64
CA ASN A 128 6.75 -7.95 -16.76
C ASN A 128 8.18 -7.44 -16.48
N GLY A 129 8.64 -7.48 -15.22
CA GLY A 129 9.97 -7.01 -14.82
C GLY A 129 10.14 -5.48 -14.70
N ARG A 130 9.04 -4.72 -14.66
CA ARG A 130 9.02 -3.27 -14.45
C ARG A 130 9.35 -2.87 -13.02
N ILE A 131 10.05 -1.74 -12.85
CA ILE A 131 10.27 -1.08 -11.55
C ILE A 131 9.37 0.14 -11.46
N ASP A 132 8.54 0.21 -10.41
CA ASP A 132 7.66 1.36 -10.18
C ASP A 132 8.03 2.11 -8.89
N LEU A 133 8.11 3.43 -9.03
CA LEU A 133 8.31 4.39 -7.94
C LEU A 133 7.10 5.32 -7.88
N GLY A 134 6.49 5.44 -6.71
CA GLY A 134 5.40 6.38 -6.46
C GLY A 134 5.87 7.52 -5.55
N LEU A 135 5.75 8.76 -5.99
CA LEU A 135 5.83 9.93 -5.11
C LEU A 135 4.42 10.48 -4.87
N SER A 136 3.99 10.47 -3.62
CA SER A 136 2.66 10.91 -3.23
C SER A 136 2.77 12.15 -2.33
N LEU A 137 2.08 13.23 -2.69
CA LEU A 137 2.06 14.48 -1.92
C LEU A 137 0.64 14.75 -1.44
N ASN A 138 0.47 14.90 -0.14
CA ASN A 138 -0.82 14.90 0.53
C ASN A 138 -0.96 16.07 1.48
N ALA A 139 -2.16 16.61 1.56
CA ALA A 139 -2.55 17.55 2.60
C ALA A 139 -3.99 17.25 3.04
N GLY A 140 -4.29 17.61 4.28
CA GLY A 140 -5.62 17.38 4.82
C GLY A 140 -5.79 17.85 6.25
N ILE A 141 -6.81 17.27 6.87
CA ILE A 141 -7.23 17.59 8.23
C ILE A 141 -7.20 16.36 9.11
N ARG A 142 -6.89 16.58 10.39
CA ARG A 142 -6.90 15.58 11.45
C ARG A 142 -7.68 16.10 12.65
N ALA A 143 -8.26 15.18 13.41
CA ALA A 143 -8.78 15.51 14.73
C ALA A 143 -7.65 15.34 15.77
N PRO A 144 -7.28 16.39 16.52
CA PRO A 144 -6.12 16.37 17.43
C PRO A 144 -6.45 15.64 18.74
N PHE A 145 -6.76 14.35 18.65
CA PHE A 145 -6.99 13.46 19.78
C PHE A 145 -5.90 12.39 19.88
N PHE A 146 -5.89 11.61 20.97
CA PHE A 146 -5.00 10.46 21.10
C PHE A 146 -5.29 9.40 20.03
N ILE A 147 -6.57 9.11 19.81
CA ILE A 147 -7.05 8.39 18.63
C ILE A 147 -7.36 9.46 17.58
N GLN A 148 -6.48 9.61 16.60
CA GLN A 148 -6.45 10.66 15.61
C GLN A 148 -7.04 10.15 14.28
N PRO A 149 -8.35 10.33 14.03
CA PRO A 149 -8.87 10.19 12.69
C PRO A 149 -8.33 11.33 11.82
N TYR A 150 -8.05 11.02 10.56
CA TYR A 150 -7.62 12.01 9.58
C TYR A 150 -8.20 11.72 8.21
N LEU A 151 -8.26 12.79 7.43
CA LEU A 151 -8.65 12.77 6.03
C LEU A 151 -7.64 13.59 5.23
N MET A 152 -7.13 13.02 4.15
CA MET A 152 -6.17 13.66 3.26
C MET A 152 -6.55 13.44 1.81
N THR A 153 -6.19 14.40 0.97
CA THR A 153 -6.21 14.27 -0.47
C THR A 153 -4.90 14.76 -1.03
N GLY A 154 -4.53 14.24 -2.19
CA GLY A 154 -3.21 14.47 -2.73
C GLY A 154 -3.09 14.10 -4.18
N ILE A 155 -1.91 14.43 -4.69
CA ILE A 155 -1.45 14.06 -6.02
C ILE A 155 -0.48 12.90 -5.88
N LEU A 156 -0.54 12.00 -6.86
CA LEU A 156 0.35 10.85 -6.99
C LEU A 156 1.13 10.99 -8.29
N PHE A 157 2.42 10.73 -8.23
CA PHE A 157 3.30 10.67 -9.37
C PHE A 157 3.89 9.27 -9.45
N ASN A 158 3.49 8.50 -10.46
CA ASN A 158 4.04 7.18 -10.72
C ASN A 158 5.12 7.28 -11.79
N PHE A 159 6.28 6.72 -11.49
CA PHE A 159 7.43 6.60 -12.37
C PHE A 159 7.68 5.12 -12.61
N SER A 160 7.57 4.70 -13.85
CA SER A 160 7.62 3.29 -14.24
C SER A 160 8.77 3.07 -15.21
N PHE A 161 9.66 2.13 -14.88
CA PHE A 161 10.83 1.78 -15.68
C PHE A 161 10.68 0.36 -16.21
N TYR A 162 10.58 0.23 -17.53
CA TYR A 162 10.39 -1.02 -18.25
C TYR A 162 11.74 -1.60 -18.72
N PRO A 163 11.85 -2.94 -18.85
CA PRO A 163 13.06 -3.58 -19.39
C PRO A 163 13.26 -3.35 -20.90
N ASP A 164 12.17 -3.12 -21.65
CA ASP A 164 12.17 -2.73 -23.08
C ASP A 164 11.33 -1.46 -23.28
N GLU A 165 11.22 -0.96 -24.50
CA GLU A 165 10.35 0.17 -24.86
C GLU A 165 8.93 -0.05 -24.36
N PHE A 166 8.40 0.92 -23.62
CA PHE A 166 7.14 0.77 -22.89
C PHE A 166 5.97 0.43 -23.83
N LEU A 167 5.93 1.02 -25.04
CA LEU A 167 4.88 0.75 -26.01
C LEU A 167 4.90 -0.68 -26.53
N LYS A 168 6.04 -1.38 -26.54
CA LYS A 168 6.10 -2.80 -26.92
C LYS A 168 5.55 -3.70 -25.81
N VAL A 169 5.71 -3.29 -24.56
CA VAL A 169 5.24 -4.06 -23.40
C VAL A 169 3.75 -3.78 -23.12
N GLU A 170 3.29 -2.56 -23.40
CA GLU A 170 1.94 -2.06 -23.06
C GLU A 170 1.28 -1.42 -24.29
N GLU A 171 1.14 -2.19 -25.37
CA GLU A 171 0.62 -1.71 -26.68
C GLU A 171 -0.78 -1.07 -26.60
N TRP A 172 -1.55 -1.39 -25.56
CA TRP A 172 -2.90 -0.86 -25.33
C TRP A 172 -2.91 0.52 -24.64
N LYS A 173 -1.77 0.97 -24.08
CA LYS A 173 -1.65 2.25 -23.37
C LYS A 173 -1.30 3.39 -24.33
N SER A 174 -1.76 4.60 -24.01
CA SER A 174 -1.41 5.79 -24.79
C SER A 174 0.06 6.19 -24.56
N ASN A 175 0.74 6.65 -25.62
CA ASN A 175 2.12 7.18 -25.53
C ASN A 175 2.19 8.56 -24.84
N TYR A 176 1.09 9.04 -24.24
CA TYR A 176 1.14 10.22 -23.39
C TYR A 176 2.20 10.02 -22.32
N ALA A 177 3.01 11.04 -21.98
CA ALA A 177 4.01 11.02 -20.90
C ALA A 177 4.93 9.76 -20.82
N GLY A 178 5.07 9.02 -21.92
CA GLY A 178 5.98 7.89 -22.09
C GLY A 178 7.19 8.31 -22.91
N PHE A 179 8.37 7.82 -22.54
CA PHE A 179 9.60 8.05 -23.28
C PHE A 179 10.47 6.80 -23.24
N LYS A 180 10.62 6.13 -24.39
CA LYS A 180 11.38 4.87 -24.52
C LYS A 180 10.89 3.83 -23.50
N ASN A 181 11.73 3.47 -22.53
CA ASN A 181 11.47 2.49 -21.49
C ASN A 181 10.99 3.13 -20.17
N PHE A 182 10.64 4.41 -20.17
CA PHE A 182 10.19 5.15 -19.00
C PHE A 182 8.77 5.69 -19.22
N LEU A 183 7.97 5.66 -18.16
CA LEU A 183 6.60 6.20 -18.16
C LEU A 183 6.37 7.03 -16.90
N PHE A 184 5.76 8.20 -17.08
CA PHE A 184 5.35 9.09 -16.00
C PHE A 184 3.83 9.27 -16.00
N ARG A 185 3.17 8.98 -14.88
CA ARG A 185 1.72 9.13 -14.72
C ARG A 185 1.36 9.98 -13.52
N PRO A 186 0.75 11.16 -13.73
CA PRO A 186 0.09 11.88 -12.65
C PRO A 186 -1.25 11.22 -12.34
N GLY A 187 -1.56 11.16 -11.06
CA GLY A 187 -2.80 10.65 -10.51
C GLY A 187 -3.23 11.45 -9.30
N MET A 188 -4.30 11.00 -8.67
CA MET A 188 -4.79 11.59 -7.44
C MET A 188 -5.18 10.49 -6.47
N HIS A 189 -5.14 10.80 -5.18
CA HIS A 189 -5.69 9.88 -4.21
C HIS A 189 -6.31 10.58 -3.02
N PHE A 190 -7.05 9.79 -2.29
CA PHE A 190 -7.80 10.14 -1.12
C PHE A 190 -7.47 9.13 -0.03
N ARG A 191 -7.13 9.60 1.16
CA ARG A 191 -6.72 8.76 2.27
C ARG A 191 -7.55 9.10 3.50
N LEU A 192 -8.17 8.07 4.07
CA LEU A 192 -8.83 8.10 5.37
C LEU A 192 -8.02 7.25 6.32
N GLY A 193 -7.70 7.74 7.50
CA GLY A 193 -6.94 6.95 8.45
C GLY A 193 -7.30 7.19 9.89
N LEU A 194 -6.84 6.27 10.73
CA LEU A 194 -7.01 6.29 12.16
C LEU A 194 -5.68 5.91 12.80
N GLU A 195 -5.10 6.85 13.55
CA GLU A 195 -3.79 6.71 14.17
C GLU A 195 -3.84 6.88 15.68
N LEU A 196 -2.97 6.17 16.39
CA LEU A 196 -2.62 6.49 17.75
C LEU A 196 -1.50 7.53 17.73
N ASN A 197 -1.79 8.73 18.25
CA ASN A 197 -0.88 9.87 18.27
C ASN A 197 -0.27 10.05 19.65
N PHE A 198 1.04 9.86 19.71
CA PHE A 198 1.88 10.10 20.88
C PHE A 198 2.76 11.32 20.63
N ILE A 199 3.52 11.76 21.64
CA ILE A 199 4.38 12.94 21.53
C ILE A 199 5.39 12.75 20.39
N SER A 200 6.13 11.65 20.42
CA SER A 200 7.27 11.41 19.52
C SER A 200 6.98 10.40 18.40
N PHE A 201 5.78 9.82 18.34
CA PHE A 201 5.42 8.91 17.26
C PHE A 201 3.92 8.83 16.99
N THR A 202 3.56 8.40 15.79
CA THR A 202 2.21 7.93 15.44
C THR A 202 2.29 6.56 14.82
N ILE A 203 1.27 5.75 15.06
CA ILE A 203 1.09 4.44 14.45
C ILE A 203 -0.39 4.24 14.11
N GLY A 204 -0.71 3.73 12.92
CA GLY A 204 -2.11 3.56 12.58
C GLY A 204 -2.36 2.88 11.25
N LEU A 205 -3.64 2.74 10.96
CA LEU A 205 -4.15 2.15 9.73
C LEU A 205 -4.77 3.24 8.86
N HIS A 206 -4.72 3.02 7.56
CA HIS A 206 -5.39 3.87 6.60
C HIS A 206 -6.03 3.06 5.48
N TYR A 207 -7.09 3.64 4.93
CA TYR A 207 -7.69 3.28 3.66
C TYR A 207 -7.31 4.36 2.65
N GLN A 208 -6.87 3.94 1.47
CA GLN A 208 -6.52 4.83 0.37
C GLN A 208 -7.32 4.43 -0.87
N TYR A 209 -7.93 5.41 -1.52
CA TYR A 209 -8.46 5.29 -2.86
C TYR A 209 -7.59 6.11 -3.80
N ALA A 210 -6.87 5.47 -4.70
CA ALA A 210 -5.90 6.13 -5.56
C ALA A 210 -6.21 5.88 -7.03
N ILE A 211 -6.43 6.93 -7.81
CA ILE A 211 -6.47 6.87 -9.27
C ILE A 211 -5.04 7.06 -9.75
N LYS A 212 -4.37 5.97 -10.12
CA LYS A 212 -2.95 5.97 -10.54
C LYS A 212 -2.71 6.67 -11.88
N ASP A 213 -3.69 6.60 -12.77
CA ASP A 213 -3.67 7.17 -14.12
C ASP A 213 -5.11 7.46 -14.56
N PHE A 214 -5.41 8.72 -14.88
CA PHE A 214 -6.74 9.13 -15.30
C PHE A 214 -7.14 8.59 -16.69
N ASP A 215 -6.19 8.43 -17.61
CA ASP A 215 -6.46 7.88 -18.96
C ASP A 215 -6.73 6.37 -18.86
N GLU A 216 -5.92 5.67 -18.05
CA GLU A 216 -6.14 4.25 -17.74
C GLU A 216 -7.49 4.02 -17.06
N PHE A 217 -7.87 4.89 -16.11
CA PHE A 217 -9.15 4.77 -15.41
C PHE A 217 -10.35 4.79 -16.38
N THR A 218 -10.41 5.77 -17.29
CA THR A 218 -11.54 5.90 -18.22
C THR A 218 -11.56 4.75 -19.25
N ARG A 219 -10.40 4.38 -19.81
CA ARG A 219 -10.32 3.28 -20.78
C ARG A 219 -10.67 1.93 -20.16
N TYR A 220 -10.11 1.66 -18.98
CA TYR A 220 -10.34 0.41 -18.25
C TYR A 220 -11.80 0.28 -17.78
N TYR A 221 -12.42 1.40 -17.38
CA TYR A 221 -13.86 1.42 -17.10
C TYR A 221 -14.68 1.01 -18.32
N ASN A 222 -14.41 1.64 -19.46
CA ASN A 222 -15.15 1.35 -20.70
C ASN A 222 -14.95 -0.11 -21.15
N SER A 223 -13.74 -0.66 -21.04
CA SER A 223 -13.49 -2.06 -21.39
C SER A 223 -14.23 -3.02 -20.46
N LEU A 224 -14.19 -2.80 -19.15
CA LEU A 224 -14.90 -3.65 -18.19
C LEU A 224 -16.42 -3.54 -18.33
N ALA A 225 -16.94 -2.33 -18.50
CA ALA A 225 -18.37 -2.09 -18.65
C ALA A 225 -18.93 -2.77 -19.90
N SER A 226 -18.13 -2.89 -20.96
CA SER A 226 -18.51 -3.60 -22.19
C SER A 226 -18.59 -5.14 -22.03
N ILE A 227 -17.88 -5.71 -21.05
CA ILE A 227 -17.79 -7.16 -20.84
C ILE A 227 -18.79 -7.63 -19.77
N SER A 228 -18.84 -6.95 -18.62
CA SER A 228 -19.58 -7.43 -17.44
C SER A 228 -20.68 -6.48 -16.95
N GLY A 229 -20.86 -5.35 -17.64
CA GLY A 229 -21.87 -4.35 -17.34
C GLY A 229 -21.37 -3.24 -16.39
N PRO A 230 -22.04 -2.06 -16.37
CA PRO A 230 -21.52 -0.86 -15.71
C PRO A 230 -21.33 -0.98 -14.19
N SER A 231 -22.22 -1.71 -13.50
CA SER A 231 -22.17 -1.85 -12.04
C SER A 231 -21.00 -2.73 -11.58
N ASP A 232 -20.79 -3.87 -12.25
CA ASP A 232 -19.69 -4.78 -11.92
C ASP A 232 -18.33 -4.13 -12.28
N ALA A 233 -18.26 -3.41 -13.40
CA ALA A 233 -17.09 -2.62 -13.77
C ALA A 233 -16.74 -1.56 -12.72
N ALA A 234 -17.75 -0.84 -12.20
CA ALA A 234 -17.55 0.14 -11.14
C ALA A 234 -17.00 -0.49 -9.86
N THR A 235 -17.55 -1.64 -9.44
CA THR A 235 -17.07 -2.38 -8.26
C THR A 235 -15.63 -2.87 -8.45
N LYS A 236 -15.31 -3.47 -9.59
CA LYS A 236 -13.95 -3.95 -9.90
C LYS A 236 -12.93 -2.82 -9.90
N ILE A 237 -13.28 -1.68 -10.50
CA ILE A 237 -12.41 -0.50 -10.50
C ILE A 237 -12.25 0.07 -9.11
N PHE A 238 -13.34 0.16 -8.33
CA PHE A 238 -13.25 0.60 -6.95
C PHE A 238 -12.26 -0.27 -6.18
N CYS A 239 -12.44 -1.59 -6.18
CA CYS A 239 -11.54 -2.53 -5.51
C CYS A 239 -10.10 -2.51 -6.03
N TYR A 240 -9.89 -2.21 -7.31
CA TYR A 240 -8.55 -2.10 -7.92
C TYR A 240 -7.82 -0.82 -7.49
N GLN A 241 -8.55 0.28 -7.30
CA GLN A 241 -7.99 1.57 -6.85
C GLN A 241 -7.95 1.71 -5.32
N SER A 242 -8.72 0.87 -4.60
CA SER A 242 -8.73 0.78 -3.14
C SER A 242 -7.51 0.03 -2.60
N LYS A 243 -6.90 0.56 -1.54
CA LYS A 243 -5.81 -0.03 -0.79
C LYS A 243 -6.03 0.15 0.69
N VAL A 244 -5.52 -0.78 1.48
CA VAL A 244 -5.41 -0.64 2.92
C VAL A 244 -3.92 -0.59 3.25
N GLY A 245 -3.56 0.20 4.24
CA GLY A 245 -2.18 0.33 4.65
C GLY A 245 -2.03 0.65 6.12
N PHE A 246 -0.78 0.66 6.52
CA PHE A 246 -0.31 0.94 7.85
C PHE A 246 0.80 1.99 7.77
N ASP A 247 0.74 2.97 8.66
CA ASP A 247 1.75 4.01 8.79
C ASP A 247 2.37 3.98 10.18
N MET A 248 3.69 4.18 10.23
CA MET A 248 4.39 4.51 11.46
C MET A 248 5.34 5.68 11.21
N VAL A 249 5.26 6.71 12.03
CA VAL A 249 6.02 7.96 11.88
C VAL A 249 6.61 8.35 13.23
N TRP A 250 7.90 8.71 13.25
CA TRP A 250 8.56 9.29 14.41
C TRP A 250 8.75 10.77 14.22
N TYR A 251 8.45 11.56 15.26
CA TYR A 251 8.51 13.02 15.22
C TYR A 251 9.77 13.55 15.90
N ILE A 252 10.38 14.53 15.25
CA ILE A 252 11.37 15.41 15.87
C ILE A 252 10.59 16.45 16.66
N VAL A 253 10.51 16.23 17.97
CA VAL A 253 9.81 17.12 18.90
C VAL A 253 10.82 18.14 19.43
N LYS A 254 10.80 19.37 18.88
CA LYS A 254 11.54 20.53 19.43
C LYS A 254 10.71 21.27 20.45
#